data_AF-A0A7W1Z3F8-F1
#
_entry.id   AF-A0A7W1Z3F8-F1
#
_cell.length_a   1.000
_cell.length_b   1.000
_cell.length_c   1.000
_cell.angle_alpha   90.00
_cell.angle_beta   90.00
_cell.angle_gamma   90.00
#
_symmetry.space_group_name_H-M   'P 1'
#
loop_
_entity.id
_entity.type
_entity.pdbx_description
1 polymer ?
#
loop_
_entity_poly.entity_id
_entity_poly.type
_entity_poly.pdbx_seq_one_letter_code
_entity_poly.pdbx_strand_id
1 'polypeptide(L)' 'NSFDPAIHQAVTQVESEGVDPNTVIEEFQKGYLLHDRILRPAMVSVAKEK' A
#
# COMPACT_ATOMS: atom_id res chain seq x y z
N ASN A 1 3.74 -3.92 8.04
CA ASN A 1 4.17 -3.63 6.65
C ASN A 1 3.62 -2.25 6.32
N SER A 2 4.46 -1.22 6.37
CA SER A 2 3.97 0.18 6.33
C SER A 2 3.74 0.65 4.90
N PHE A 3 2.73 1.49 4.70
CA PHE A 3 2.49 2.14 3.42
C PHE A 3 3.61 3.14 3.10
N ASP A 4 4.05 3.16 1.85
CA ASP A 4 5.10 4.06 1.37
C ASP A 4 4.61 4.69 0.06
N PRO A 5 4.25 5.98 0.05
CA PRO A 5 3.77 6.67 -1.13
C PRO A 5 4.74 6.69 -2.31
N ALA A 6 6.05 6.47 -2.06
CA ALA A 6 7.04 6.42 -3.13
C ALA A 6 6.87 5.18 -4.02
N ILE A 7 6.51 4.03 -3.44
CA ILE A 7 6.45 2.74 -4.14
C ILE A 7 5.07 2.08 -4.12
N HIS A 8 4.17 2.58 -3.27
CA HIS A 8 2.82 2.07 -3.09
C HIS A 8 1.78 3.13 -3.49
N GLN A 9 0.75 2.69 -4.19
CA GLN A 9 -0.42 3.48 -4.55
C GLN A 9 -1.61 2.92 -3.78
N ALA A 10 -2.07 3.66 -2.78
CA ALA A 10 -3.27 3.31 -2.03
C ALA A 10 -4.51 3.55 -2.90
N VAL A 11 -5.18 2.48 -3.32
CA VAL A 11 -6.39 2.56 -4.16
C VAL A 11 -7.68 2.52 -3.34
N THR A 12 -7.62 1.96 -2.13
CA THR A 12 -8.75 1.90 -1.21
C THR A 12 -8.26 1.90 0.23
N GLN A 13 -9.15 2.29 1.13
CA GLN A 13 -8.94 2.24 2.56
C GLN A 13 -9.92 1.23 3.17
N VAL A 14 -9.42 0.29 3.95
CA VAL A 14 -10.23 -0.75 4.59
C VAL A 14 -10.23 -0.51 6.08
N GLU A 15 -11.42 -0.43 6.68
CA GLU A 15 -11.58 -0.38 8.13
C GLU A 15 -11.06 -1.69 8.72
N SER A 16 -10.03 -1.60 9.54
CA SER A 16 -9.38 -2.78 10.12
C SER A 16 -9.20 -2.58 11.62
N GLU A 17 -9.85 -3.42 12.42
CA GLU A 17 -9.74 -3.39 13.87
C GLU A 17 -8.44 -4.09 14.31
N GLY A 18 -7.59 -3.36 15.04
CA GLY A 18 -6.32 -3.89 15.55
C GLY A 18 -5.13 -3.78 14.58
N VAL A 19 -5.28 -3.03 13.48
CA VAL A 19 -4.18 -2.70 12.57
C VAL A 19 -3.93 -1.20 12.58
N ASP A 20 -2.66 -0.80 12.71
CA ASP A 20 -2.29 0.63 12.71
C ASP A 20 -2.73 1.32 11.40
N PRO A 21 -3.24 2.56 11.49
CA PRO A 21 -3.58 3.34 10.30
C PRO A 21 -2.36 3.51 9.38
N ASN A 22 -2.59 3.48 8.07
CA ASN A 22 -1.54 3.47 7.02
C ASN A 22 -0.70 2.18 6.94
N THR A 23 -1.19 1.07 7.48
CA THR A 23 -0.61 -0.25 7.22
C THR A 23 -1.15 -0.83 5.91
N VAL A 24 -0.29 -1.47 5.11
CA VAL A 24 -0.74 -2.19 3.91
C VAL A 24 -1.46 -3.46 4.34
N ILE A 25 -2.75 -3.55 4.01
CA ILE A 25 -3.61 -4.71 4.30
C ILE A 25 -3.51 -5.74 3.18
N GLU A 26 -3.65 -5.30 1.93
CA GLU A 26 -3.69 -6.19 0.78
C GLU A 26 -3.03 -5.52 -0.43
N GLU A 27 -2.36 -6.32 -1.27
CA GLU A 27 -1.76 -5.91 -2.52
C GLU A 27 -2.62 -6.42 -3.69
N PHE A 28 -3.34 -5.52 -4.36
CA PHE A 28 -4.13 -5.85 -5.54
C PHE A 28 -3.27 -6.10 -6.77
N GLN A 29 -2.15 -5.38 -6.88
CA GLN A 29 -1.30 -5.48 -8.06
C GLN A 29 0.14 -5.18 -7.71
N LYS A 30 1.02 -6.12 -8.08
CA LYS A 30 2.46 -5.99 -7.85
C LYS A 30 3.04 -4.75 -8.48
N GLY A 31 3.79 -4.00 -7.67
CA GLY A 31 4.64 -2.92 -8.11
C GLY A 31 5.94 -3.46 -8.71
N TYR A 32 6.56 -2.69 -9.59
CA TYR A 32 7.84 -3.03 -10.21
C TYR A 32 8.80 -1.86 -10.12
N LEU A 33 10.00 -2.17 -9.66
CA LEU A 33 11.15 -1.27 -9.60
C LEU A 33 12.19 -1.79 -10.59
N LEU A 34 12.74 -0.90 -11.41
CA LEU A 34 13.87 -1.19 -12.28
C LEU A 34 15.06 -0.41 -11.77
N HIS A 35 15.98 -1.11 -11.10
CA HIS A 35 17.04 -0.48 -10.31
C HIS A 35 16.39 0.49 -9.31
N ASP A 36 16.72 1.77 -9.35
CA ASP A 36 16.18 2.80 -8.45
C ASP A 36 14.99 3.56 -9.06
N ARG A 37 14.47 3.12 -10.22
CA ARG A 37 13.35 3.77 -10.90
C ARG A 37 12.07 2.97 -10.73
N ILE A 38 11.02 3.63 -10.26
CA ILE A 38 9.66 3.08 -10.25
C ILE A 38 9.16 2.97 -11.69
N LEU A 39 8.94 1.73 -12.15
CA LEU A 39 8.23 1.46 -13.40
C LEU A 39 6.73 1.55 -13.19
N ARG A 40 6.25 0.99 -12.08
CA ARG A 40 4.85 1.04 -11.67
C ARG A 40 4.73 0.85 -10.17
N PRO A 41 4.00 1.70 -9.44
CA PRO A 41 3.76 1.48 -8.01
C PRO A 41 2.89 0.24 -7.79
N ALA A 42 3.04 -0.38 -6.61
CA ALA A 42 2.15 -1.46 -6.20
C ALA A 42 0.80 -0.88 -5.80
N MET A 43 -0.30 -1.45 -6.30
CA MET A 43 -1.63 -1.02 -5.89
C MET A 43 -2.02 -1.78 -4.63
N VAL A 44 -2.29 -1.05 -3.55
CA VAL A 44 -2.53 -1.62 -2.24
C VAL A 44 -3.77 -1.04 -1.57
N SER A 45 -4.39 -1.83 -0.70
CA SER A 45 -5.33 -1.39 0.32
C SER A 45 -4.58 -0.96 1.57
N VAL A 46 -4.91 0.19 2.13
CA VAL A 46 -4.37 0.62 3.43
C VAL A 46 -5.41 0.51 4.54
N ALA A 47 -4.94 0.20 5.74
CA ALA A 47 -5.75 0.17 6.94
C ALA A 47 -6.19 1.58 7.30
N LYS A 48 -7.48 1.72 7.58
CA LYS A 48 -8.06 2.90 8.20
C LYS A 48 -8.45 2.52 9.63
N GLU A 49 -8.06 3.36 10.58
CA GLU A 49 -8.58 3.27 11.94
C GLU A 49 -10.10 3.49 11.89
N LYS A 50 -10.82 2.67 12.66
CA LYS A 50 -12.28 2.67 12.70
C LYS A 50 -12.79 3.70 13.70
#